data_AF-A0A6N7MAH3-F1
#
_entry.id   AF-A0A6N7MAH3-F1
#
_cell.length_a   1.000
_cell.length_b   1.000
_cell.length_c   1.000
_cell.angle_alpha   90.00
_cell.angle_beta   90.00
_cell.angle_gamma   90.00
#
_symmetry.space_group_name_H-M   'P 1'
#
loop_
_entity.id
_entity.type
_entity.pdbx_description
1 polymer ?
#
loop_
_entity_poly.entity_id
_entity_poly.type
_entity_poly.pdbx_seq_one_letter_code
_entity_poly.pdbx_strand_id
1 'polypeptide(L)'
;MKVLVIVGSSRGKGNTYKVTKQLEEKIKELGDVEFKYLFLKETNLEQCRGCFTCVTRGEHLCPIKDDRAKIEEQMLNSDGVIFASPVYVYNITALMKNFIDRFGYVS
;
A
#
# COMPACT_ATOMS: atom_id res chain seq x y z
N MET A 1 -7.66 13.07 11.82
CA MET A 1 -7.09 11.72 11.61
C MET A 1 -6.69 11.57 10.15
N LYS A 2 -5.59 10.89 9.82
CA LYS A 2 -5.13 10.63 8.46
C LYS A 2 -5.21 9.14 8.13
N VAL A 3 -5.90 8.80 7.06
CA VAL A 3 -6.02 7.43 6.56
C VAL A 3 -5.38 7.33 5.18
N LEU A 4 -4.42 6.42 5.04
CA LEU A 4 -3.83 6.07 3.74
C LEU A 4 -4.53 4.84 3.17
N VAL A 5 -5.03 4.97 1.94
CA VAL A 5 -5.60 3.85 1.18
C VAL A 5 -4.59 3.40 0.13
N ILE A 6 -4.07 2.18 0.28
CA ILE A 6 -3.16 1.57 -0.69
C ILE A 6 -3.97 0.71 -1.66
N VAL A 7 -4.05 1.14 -2.90
CA VAL A 7 -4.86 0.52 -3.96
C VAL A 7 -4.00 -0.39 -4.83
N GLY A 8 -4.18 -1.70 -4.66
CA GLY A 8 -3.52 -2.74 -5.45
C GLY A 8 -4.19 -3.08 -6.78
N SER A 9 -5.09 -2.24 -7.28
CA SER A 9 -5.84 -2.50 -8.52
C SER A 9 -5.06 -2.11 -9.77
N SER A 10 -4.83 -3.05 -10.69
CA SER A 10 -4.29 -2.76 -12.02
C SER A 10 -5.22 -1.90 -12.89
N ARG A 11 -6.49 -1.78 -12.50
CA ARG A 11 -7.52 -0.99 -13.21
C ARG A 11 -7.63 0.45 -12.69
N GLY A 12 -6.75 0.90 -11.77
CA GLY A 12 -6.83 2.23 -11.17
C GLY A 12 -8.14 2.44 -10.42
N LYS A 13 -8.94 3.43 -10.83
CA LYS A 13 -10.24 3.81 -10.23
C LYS A 13 -11.41 2.83 -10.53
N GLY A 14 -11.13 1.53 -10.46
CA GLY A 14 -12.11 0.44 -10.65
C GLY A 14 -12.98 0.17 -9.42
N ASN A 15 -13.63 -1.01 -9.38
CA ASN A 15 -14.62 -1.35 -8.34
C ASN A 15 -14.04 -1.28 -6.92
N THR A 16 -12.85 -1.85 -6.68
CA THR A 16 -12.21 -1.81 -5.37
C THR A 16 -11.98 -0.37 -4.88
N TYR A 17 -11.54 0.54 -5.77
CA TYR A 17 -11.41 1.96 -5.45
C TYR A 17 -12.78 2.60 -5.13
N LYS A 18 -13.83 2.30 -5.92
CA LYS A 18 -15.17 2.83 -5.67
C LYS A 18 -15.71 2.41 -4.30
N VAL A 19 -15.46 1.16 -3.87
CA VAL A 19 -15.83 0.70 -2.52
C VAL A 19 -15.09 1.51 -1.46
N THR A 20 -13.79 1.78 -1.64
CA THR A 20 -13.03 2.61 -0.69
C THR A 20 -13.52 4.06 -0.65
N LYS A 21 -14.09 4.60 -1.74
CA LYS A 21 -14.70 5.93 -1.74
C LYS A 21 -16.02 5.97 -0.95
N GLN A 22 -16.84 4.93 -1.06
CA GLN A 22 -18.05 4.80 -0.23
C GLN A 22 -17.70 4.67 1.26
N LEU A 23 -16.62 3.93 1.58
CA LEU A 23 -16.10 3.84 2.93
C LEU A 23 -15.60 5.20 3.45
N GLU A 24 -14.87 5.96 2.64
CA GLU A 24 -14.44 7.32 2.97
C GLU A 24 -15.65 8.23 3.28
N GLU A 25 -16.68 8.21 2.43
CA GLU A 25 -17.91 9.01 2.65
C GLU A 25 -18.52 8.69 4.01
N LYS A 26 -18.63 7.41 4.36
CA LYS A 26 -19.21 6.97 5.64
C LYS A 26 -18.33 7.31 6.84
N ILE A 27 -17.01 7.22 6.72
CA ILE A 27 -16.09 7.56 7.82
C ILE A 27 -16.09 9.08 8.07
N LYS A 28 -16.17 9.89 7.01
CA LYS A 28 -16.24 11.35 7.12
C LYS A 28 -17.52 11.86 7.79
N GLU A 29 -18.60 11.07 7.76
CA GLU A 29 -19.82 11.36 8.55
C GLU A 29 -19.57 11.27 10.07
N LEU A 30 -18.53 10.54 10.51
CA LEU A 30 -18.23 10.30 11.93
C LEU A 30 -17.20 11.29 12.51
N GLY A 31 -16.53 12.08 11.69
CA GLY A 31 -15.54 13.06 12.13
C GLY A 31 -14.60 13.53 11.03
N ASP A 32 -13.66 14.41 11.40
CA ASP A 32 -12.68 14.97 10.47
C ASP A 32 -11.53 13.98 10.18
N VAL A 33 -11.64 13.31 9.03
CA VAL A 33 -10.68 12.31 8.55
C VAL A 33 -10.20 12.67 7.15
N GLU A 34 -8.89 12.88 7.02
CA GLU A 34 -8.21 13.08 5.75
C GLU A 34 -7.89 11.73 5.10
N PHE A 35 -8.34 11.51 3.87
CA PHE A 35 -8.04 10.31 3.10
C PHE A 35 -7.01 10.63 2.01
N LYS A 36 -5.95 9.82 1.96
CA LYS A 36 -4.97 9.83 0.86
C LYS A 36 -5.01 8.50 0.12
N TYR A 37 -4.87 8.55 -1.19
CA TYR A 37 -4.90 7.37 -2.05
C TYR A 37 -3.54 7.17 -2.72
N LEU A 38 -2.96 5.99 -2.52
CA LEU A 38 -1.73 5.56 -3.14
C LEU A 38 -2.03 4.37 -4.06
N PHE A 39 -1.90 4.58 -5.37
CA PHE A 39 -2.13 3.53 -6.35
C PHE A 39 -0.81 2.79 -6.62
N LEU A 40 -0.71 1.51 -6.24
CA LEU A 40 0.52 0.73 -6.44
C LEU A 40 0.92 0.58 -7.92
N LYS A 41 -0.04 0.72 -8.84
CA LYS A 41 0.23 0.74 -10.29
C LYS A 41 1.03 1.98 -10.71
N GLU A 42 0.91 3.08 -9.97
CA GLU A 42 1.53 4.38 -10.28
C GLU A 42 2.85 4.58 -9.53
N THR A 43 3.22 3.66 -8.64
CA THR A 43 4.50 3.67 -7.93
C THR A 43 5.56 2.89 -8.69
N ASN A 44 6.80 3.35 -8.64
CA ASN A 44 7.95 2.52 -8.98
C ASN A 44 8.29 1.63 -7.78
N LEU A 45 7.58 0.52 -7.62
CA LEU A 45 7.88 -0.50 -6.61
C LEU A 45 8.28 -1.80 -7.32
N GLU A 46 9.58 -2.04 -7.44
CA GLU A 46 10.13 -3.22 -8.10
C GLU A 46 9.77 -4.53 -7.37
N GLN A 47 9.98 -5.66 -8.04
CA GLN A 47 9.74 -6.96 -7.41
C GLN A 47 10.79 -7.29 -6.34
N CYS A 48 10.34 -7.87 -5.22
CA CYS A 48 11.26 -8.35 -4.19
C CYS A 48 12.18 -9.44 -4.77
N ARG A 49 13.49 -9.33 -4.51
CA ARG A 49 14.49 -10.32 -4.96
C ARG A 49 14.68 -11.49 -4.01
N GLY A 50 13.99 -11.49 -2.86
CA GLY A 50 14.15 -12.55 -1.85
C GLY A 50 15.57 -12.69 -1.31
N CYS A 51 16.34 -11.60 -1.26
CA CYS A 51 17.76 -11.63 -0.87
C CYS A 51 18.01 -11.59 0.65
N PHE A 52 16.96 -11.40 1.46
CA PHE A 52 17.00 -11.34 2.94
C PHE A 52 17.90 -10.24 3.56
N THR A 53 18.45 -9.31 2.77
CA THR A 53 19.26 -8.20 3.30
C THR A 53 18.47 -7.33 4.28
N CYS A 54 17.20 -7.02 3.97
CA CYS A 54 16.33 -6.25 4.86
C CYS A 54 16.10 -6.93 6.21
N VAL A 55 15.94 -8.26 6.22
CA VAL A 55 15.72 -9.07 7.43
C VAL A 55 17.00 -9.18 8.26
N THR A 56 18.14 -9.36 7.61
CA THR A 56 19.41 -9.69 8.29
C THR A 56 20.22 -8.46 8.69
N ARG A 57 20.06 -7.34 7.99
CA ARG A 57 20.88 -6.12 8.19
C ARG A 57 20.06 -4.85 8.40
N GLY A 58 18.74 -4.94 8.27
CA GLY A 58 17.84 -3.79 8.37
C GLY A 58 17.32 -3.33 7.00
N GLU A 59 16.10 -2.85 7.00
CA GLU A 59 15.31 -2.53 5.81
C GLU A 59 15.91 -1.43 4.92
N HIS A 60 16.59 -0.45 5.51
CA HIS A 60 17.29 0.64 4.83
C HIS A 60 18.44 0.15 3.94
N LEU A 61 18.94 -1.07 4.18
CA LEU A 61 19.98 -1.72 3.38
C LEU A 61 19.43 -2.59 2.25
N CYS A 62 18.12 -2.54 1.96
CA CYS A 62 17.56 -3.14 0.76
C CYS A 62 18.33 -2.62 -0.49
N PRO A 63 18.82 -3.52 -1.37
CA PRO A 63 19.60 -3.12 -2.55
C PRO A 63 18.73 -2.49 -3.64
N ILE A 64 17.41 -2.64 -3.56
CA ILE A 64 16.46 -2.05 -4.49
C ILE A 64 16.23 -0.58 -4.09
N LYS A 65 16.49 0.34 -5.00
CA LYS A 65 16.35 1.80 -4.79
C LYS A 65 15.17 2.31 -5.59
N ASP A 66 14.01 2.34 -4.96
CA ASP A 66 12.74 2.66 -5.58
C ASP A 66 11.79 3.34 -4.57
N ASP A 67 10.49 3.40 -4.86
CA ASP A 67 9.53 4.16 -4.06
C ASP A 67 9.22 3.57 -2.67
N ARG A 68 9.89 2.48 -2.25
CA ARG A 68 9.63 1.84 -0.93
C ARG A 68 9.67 2.86 0.23
N ALA A 69 10.74 3.65 0.31
CA ALA A 69 10.92 4.61 1.42
C ALA A 69 9.84 5.71 1.41
N LYS A 70 9.40 6.15 0.24
CA LYS A 70 8.31 7.14 0.08
C LYS A 70 6.95 6.57 0.49
N ILE A 71 6.71 5.28 0.19
CA ILE A 71 5.49 4.59 0.61
C ILE A 71 5.50 4.40 2.13
N GLU A 72 6.64 3.99 2.69
CA GLU A 72 6.88 3.83 4.13
C GLU A 72 6.62 5.13 4.90
N GLU A 73 7.18 6.24 4.43
CA GLU A 73 6.95 7.56 5.01
C GLU A 73 5.46 7.95 5.03
N GLN A 74 4.72 7.65 3.95
CA GLN A 74 3.28 7.91 3.92
C GLN A 74 2.51 7.03 4.90
N MET A 75 2.91 5.78 5.07
CA MET A 75 2.32 4.87 6.05
C MET A 75 2.58 5.35 7.48
N LEU A 76 3.83 5.72 7.81
CA LEU A 76 4.21 6.22 9.14
C LEU A 76 3.57 7.57 9.49
N ASN A 77 3.29 8.40 8.49
CA ASN A 77 2.60 9.69 8.66
C ASN A 77 1.06 9.56 8.72
N SER A 78 0.52 8.34 8.69
CA SER A 78 -0.92 8.07 8.72
C SER A 78 -1.31 7.42 10.04
N ASP A 79 -2.48 7.79 10.56
CA ASP A 79 -3.06 7.19 11.77
C ASP A 79 -3.70 5.82 11.49
N GLY A 80 -4.02 5.54 10.22
CA GLY A 80 -4.57 4.26 9.76
C GLY A 80 -4.25 3.97 8.30
N VAL A 81 -4.21 2.68 7.96
CA VAL A 81 -3.95 2.20 6.59
C VAL A 81 -5.03 1.23 6.16
N ILE A 82 -5.56 1.42 4.94
CA ILE A 82 -6.52 0.53 4.30
C ILE A 82 -5.85 -0.12 3.09
N PHE A 83 -5.73 -1.44 3.10
CA PHE A 83 -5.26 -2.22 1.95
C PHE A 83 -6.44 -2.60 1.06
N ALA A 84 -6.46 -2.07 -0.16
CA ALA A 84 -7.55 -2.23 -1.10
C ALA A 84 -7.10 -3.03 -2.32
N SER A 85 -7.40 -4.33 -2.35
CA SER A 85 -7.08 -5.22 -3.47
C SER A 85 -8.34 -5.81 -4.10
N PRO A 86 -8.45 -5.83 -5.44
CA PRO A 86 -9.33 -6.78 -6.12
C PRO A 86 -8.99 -8.22 -5.73
N VAL A 87 -9.99 -9.11 -5.81
CA VAL A 87 -9.79 -10.55 -5.74
C VAL A 87 -9.54 -11.08 -7.16
N TYR A 88 -8.30 -11.45 -7.47
CA TYR A 88 -7.90 -12.08 -8.73
C TYR A 88 -7.56 -13.54 -8.46
N VAL A 89 -8.30 -14.47 -9.06
CA VAL A 89 -8.09 -15.92 -8.92
C VAL A 89 -8.00 -16.35 -7.44
N TYR A 90 -9.01 -15.98 -6.64
CA TYR A 90 -9.11 -16.26 -5.20
C TYR A 90 -7.98 -15.67 -4.32
N ASN A 91 -7.24 -14.69 -4.83
CA ASN A 91 -6.16 -14.06 -4.08
C ASN A 91 -6.14 -12.54 -4.28
N ILE A 92 -5.28 -11.86 -3.53
CA ILE A 92 -4.92 -10.46 -3.79
C ILE A 92 -4.23 -10.33 -5.16
N THR A 93 -4.14 -9.10 -5.66
CA THR A 93 -3.42 -8.84 -6.91
C THR A 93 -1.92 -9.01 -6.75
N ALA A 94 -1.22 -9.26 -7.87
CA ALA A 94 0.24 -9.29 -7.91
C ALA A 94 0.88 -7.97 -7.41
N LEU A 95 0.23 -6.83 -7.66
CA LEU A 95 0.68 -5.52 -7.13
C LEU A 95 0.65 -5.49 -5.61
N MET A 96 -0.48 -5.91 -5.01
CA MET A 96 -0.60 -5.96 -3.55
C MET A 96 0.33 -7.00 -2.94
N LYS A 97 0.50 -8.17 -3.59
CA LYS A 97 1.45 -9.18 -3.14
C LYS A 97 2.88 -8.68 -3.19
N ASN A 98 3.27 -7.98 -4.24
CA ASN A 98 4.59 -7.37 -4.34
C ASN A 98 4.80 -6.32 -3.23
N PHE A 99 3.80 -5.47 -2.97
CA PHE A 99 3.84 -4.57 -1.82
C PHE A 99 4.09 -5.36 -0.52
N ILE A 100 3.30 -6.40 -0.24
CA ILE A 100 3.51 -7.22 0.96
C ILE A 100 4.92 -7.83 1.01
N ASP A 101 5.47 -8.30 -0.12
CA ASP A 101 6.82 -8.88 -0.16
C ASP A 101 7.93 -7.84 0.06
N ARG A 102 7.70 -6.59 -0.35
CA ARG A 102 8.64 -5.47 -0.17
C ARG A 102 8.58 -4.88 1.24
N PHE A 103 7.50 -5.12 1.95
CA PHE A 103 7.23 -4.68 3.33
C PHE A 103 7.08 -5.85 4.31
N GLY A 104 7.53 -7.06 3.95
CA GLY A 104 7.42 -8.26 4.79
C GLY A 104 8.24 -8.20 6.07
N TYR A 105 9.12 -7.20 6.18
CA TYR A 105 9.85 -6.82 7.37
C TYR A 105 9.72 -5.30 7.51
N VAL A 106 9.11 -4.86 8.61
CA VAL A 106 9.01 -3.47 9.03
C VAL A 106 9.40 -3.47 10.51
N SER A 107 10.44 -2.73 10.88
CA SER A 107 10.94 -2.63 12.27
C SER A 107 10.36 -1.44 13.02
#